data_AF-A0A7I0J595-F1
#
_entry.id   AF-A0A7I0J595-F1
#
_cell.length_a   1.000
_cell.length_b   1.000
_cell.length_c   1.000
_cell.angle_alpha   90.00
_cell.angle_beta   90.00
_cell.angle_gamma   90.00
#
_symmetry.space_group_name_H-M   'P 1'
#
loop_
_entity.id
_entity.type
_entity.pdbx_description
1 polymer ?
#
loop_
_entity_poly.entity_id
_entity_poly.type
_entity_poly.pdbx_seq_one_letter_code
_entity_poly.pdbx_strand_id
1 'polypeptide(L)'
;TNGIQFFGDERVVKSNPVTADVLVPSGSWRIAAVPTSGWPDTPGNAWQLRAIMAAAAALILIPFLAAGRLIGERQRNYWELHRLSRRLELALEASTIGVWEHDLETNDLTWDDRVNE
;
A
#
# COMPACT_ATOMS: atom_id res chain seq x y z
N THR A 1 -38.58 0.41 30.28
CA THR A 1 -39.92 0.93 30.63
C THR A 1 -39.93 2.41 30.32
N ASN A 2 -40.75 2.86 29.38
CA ASN A 2 -40.85 4.28 29.02
C ASN A 2 -41.60 5.02 30.14
N GLY A 3 -40.89 5.88 30.87
CA GLY A 3 -41.52 6.78 31.84
C GLY A 3 -42.33 7.84 31.11
N ILE A 4 -43.40 8.31 31.74
CA ILE A 4 -44.27 9.37 31.19
C ILE A 4 -43.54 10.70 31.34
N GLN A 5 -43.46 11.49 30.26
CA GLN A 5 -42.96 12.86 30.33
C GLN A 5 -43.96 13.70 31.13
N PHE A 6 -43.58 14.15 32.31
CA PHE A 6 -44.42 14.99 33.17
C PHE A 6 -44.08 16.48 33.06
N PHE A 7 -42.92 16.83 32.48
CA PHE A 7 -42.44 18.21 32.34
C PHE A 7 -41.50 18.37 31.14
N GLY A 8 -41.47 19.57 30.53
CA GLY A 8 -40.60 19.93 29.41
C GLY A 8 -41.22 19.76 28.02
N ASP A 9 -40.46 20.12 26.98
CA ASP A 9 -40.89 20.06 25.58
C ASP A 9 -40.69 18.64 25.00
N GLU A 10 -41.71 18.07 24.35
CA GLU A 10 -41.63 16.75 23.71
C GLU A 10 -40.55 16.66 22.62
N ARG A 11 -40.17 17.80 22.04
CA ARG A 11 -39.12 17.88 21.02
C ARG A 11 -37.76 17.43 21.55
N VAL A 12 -37.51 17.60 22.85
CA VAL A 12 -36.27 17.16 23.51
C VAL A 12 -36.16 15.64 23.47
N VAL A 13 -37.27 14.94 23.74
CA VAL A 13 -37.31 13.46 23.76
C VAL A 13 -37.08 12.88 22.36
N LYS A 14 -37.51 13.59 21.31
CA LYS A 14 -37.36 13.19 19.90
C LYS A 14 -36.00 13.54 19.29
N SER A 15 -35.24 14.46 19.87
CA SER A 15 -34.01 15.02 19.28
C SER A 15 -32.74 14.34 19.81
N ASN A 16 -32.77 13.00 19.91
CA ASN A 16 -31.68 12.19 20.43
C ASN A 16 -31.13 12.71 21.78
N PRO A 17 -31.94 12.77 22.84
CA PRO A 17 -31.55 13.40 24.10
C PRO A 17 -30.44 12.62 24.80
N VAL A 18 -29.58 13.35 25.51
CA VAL A 18 -28.79 12.73 26.59
C VAL A 18 -29.73 12.49 27.75
N THR A 19 -29.79 11.26 28.23
CA THR A 19 -30.62 10.89 29.38
C THR A 19 -29.74 10.57 30.58
N ALA A 20 -30.17 11.03 31.75
CA ALA A 20 -29.57 10.69 33.03
C ALA A 20 -30.66 10.23 34.00
N ASP A 21 -30.43 9.11 34.68
CA ASP A 21 -31.32 8.61 35.72
C ASP A 21 -30.88 9.17 37.08
N VAL A 22 -31.81 9.78 37.81
CA VAL A 22 -31.60 10.36 39.13
C VAL A 22 -32.44 9.58 40.14
N LEU A 23 -31.80 9.08 41.19
CA LEU A 23 -32.47 8.35 42.26
C LEU A 23 -33.04 9.34 43.28
N VAL A 24 -34.35 9.27 43.53
CA VAL A 24 -35.05 10.08 44.53
C VAL A 24 -35.64 9.17 45.63
N PRO A 25 -35.92 9.67 46.84
CA PRO A 25 -36.43 8.84 47.94
C PRO A 25 -37.73 8.10 47.62
N SER A 26 -38.52 8.63 46.67
CA SER A 26 -39.81 8.10 46.24
C SER A 26 -39.78 7.31 44.93
N GLY A 27 -38.61 7.09 44.32
CA GLY A 27 -38.49 6.36 43.05
C GLY A 27 -37.27 6.76 42.21
N SER A 28 -37.33 6.53 40.90
CA SER A 28 -36.30 6.98 39.95
C SER A 28 -36.90 7.95 38.94
N TRP A 29 -36.22 9.07 38.73
CA TRP A 29 -36.56 10.05 37.70
C TRP A 29 -35.56 9.99 36.58
N ARG A 30 -36.01 10.33 35.37
CA ARG A 30 -35.14 10.47 34.20
C ARG A 30 -35.17 11.90 33.71
N ILE A 31 -34.01 12.48 33.53
CA ILE A 31 -33.83 13.81 32.95
C ILE A 31 -33.32 13.61 31.53
N ALA A 32 -33.97 14.24 30.55
CA ALA A 32 -33.57 14.26 29.16
C ALA A 32 -33.19 15.69 28.78
N ALA A 33 -32.01 15.89 28.21
CA ALA A 33 -31.54 17.21 27.78
C ALA A 33 -30.94 17.13 26.38
N VAL A 34 -31.14 18.20 25.61
CA VAL A 34 -30.44 18.45 24.35
C VAL A 34 -29.72 19.79 24.45
N PRO A 35 -28.52 19.92 23.86
CA PRO A 35 -27.81 21.20 23.80
C PRO A 35 -28.66 22.27 23.09
N THR A 36 -28.59 23.52 23.57
CA THR A 36 -29.38 24.64 23.04
C THR A 36 -29.06 24.96 21.57
N SER A 37 -27.83 24.70 21.14
CA SER A 37 -27.38 24.81 19.74
C SER A 37 -27.74 23.60 18.88
N GLY A 38 -28.42 22.59 19.44
CA GLY A 38 -28.58 21.29 18.80
C GLY A 38 -27.30 20.46 18.84
N TRP A 39 -27.42 19.18 18.47
CA TRP A 39 -26.26 18.33 18.28
C TRP A 39 -25.37 18.91 17.18
N PRO A 40 -24.04 18.90 17.34
CA PRO A 40 -23.13 19.35 16.31
C PRO A 40 -23.40 18.51 15.06
N ASP A 41 -24.07 19.12 14.08
CA ASP A 41 -24.25 18.53 12.78
C ASP A 41 -22.89 18.51 12.09
N THR A 42 -22.65 17.48 11.30
CA THR A 42 -21.41 17.34 10.54
C THR A 42 -21.21 18.63 9.74
N PRO A 43 -20.10 19.36 9.92
CA PRO A 43 -19.94 20.63 9.22
C PRO A 43 -20.02 20.38 7.71
N GLY A 44 -20.72 21.24 6.97
CA GLY A 44 -21.04 21.01 5.54
C GLY A 44 -19.82 20.80 4.63
N ASN A 45 -18.62 21.14 5.10
CA ASN A 45 -17.34 20.90 4.44
C ASN A 45 -16.79 19.47 4.64
N ALA A 46 -17.46 18.59 5.40
CA ALA A 46 -16.99 17.23 5.66
C ALA A 46 -16.77 16.42 4.36
N TRP A 47 -17.66 16.59 3.36
CA TRP A 47 -17.48 15.98 2.05
C TRP A 47 -16.29 16.57 1.28
N GLN A 48 -16.08 17.90 1.36
CA GLN A 48 -14.93 18.56 0.74
C GLN A 48 -13.61 18.06 1.34
N LEU A 49 -13.55 17.91 2.67
CA LEU A 49 -12.38 17.36 3.36
C LEU A 49 -12.08 15.92 2.92
N ARG A 50 -13.12 15.08 2.77
CA ARG A 50 -12.98 13.71 2.25
C ARG A 50 -12.47 13.70 0.81
N ALA A 51 -12.95 14.59 -0.04
CA ALA A 51 -12.49 14.71 -1.42
C ALA A 51 -11.01 15.11 -1.50
N ILE A 52 -10.59 16.08 -0.67
CA ILE A 52 -9.17 16.50 -0.58
C ILE A 52 -8.28 15.34 -0.10
N MET A 53 -8.70 14.60 0.93
CA MET A 53 -7.94 13.43 1.41
C MET A 53 -7.85 12.33 0.35
N ALA A 54 -8.94 12.05 -0.37
CA ALA A 54 -8.94 11.08 -1.45
C ALA A 54 -8.02 11.51 -2.61
N ALA A 55 -8.04 12.79 -2.98
CA ALA A 55 -7.16 13.34 -4.01
C ALA A 55 -5.68 13.25 -3.60
N ALA A 56 -5.35 13.57 -2.35
CA ALA A 56 -3.99 13.42 -1.82
C ALA A 56 -3.52 11.96 -1.84
N ALA A 57 -4.38 11.02 -1.41
CA ALA A 57 -4.08 9.59 -1.46
C ALA A 57 -3.86 9.11 -2.90
N ALA A 58 -4.69 9.54 -3.85
CA ALA A 58 -4.52 9.21 -5.26
C ALA A 58 -3.19 9.77 -5.80
N LEU A 59 -2.82 11.01 -5.44
CA LEU A 59 -1.58 11.64 -5.89
C LEU A 59 -0.33 10.90 -5.42
N ILE A 60 -0.39 10.24 -4.26
CA ILE A 60 0.69 9.38 -3.74
C ILE A 60 0.66 7.99 -4.41
N LEU A 61 -0.53 7.40 -4.57
CA LEU A 61 -0.69 6.04 -5.10
C LEU A 61 -0.40 5.93 -6.60
N ILE A 62 -0.77 6.94 -7.40
CA ILE A 62 -0.58 6.94 -8.86
C ILE A 62 0.89 6.71 -9.26
N PRO A 63 1.87 7.50 -8.79
CA PRO A 63 3.28 7.30 -9.17
C PRO A 63 3.82 5.97 -8.66
N PHE A 64 3.38 5.50 -7.50
CA PHE A 64 3.78 4.19 -6.97
C PHE A 64 3.29 3.04 -7.87
N LEU A 65 2.03 3.06 -8.29
CA LEU A 65 1.46 2.09 -9.22
C LEU A 65 2.10 2.18 -10.61
N ALA A 66 2.37 3.41 -11.09
CA ALA A 66 3.05 3.62 -12.37
C ALA A 66 4.47 3.06 -12.36
N ALA A 67 5.23 3.30 -11.28
CA ALA A 67 6.56 2.73 -11.10
C ALA A 67 6.51 1.19 -11.05
N GLY A 68 5.57 0.62 -10.29
CA GLY A 68 5.37 -0.84 -10.22
C GLY A 68 5.03 -1.45 -11.59
N ARG A 69 4.17 -0.80 -12.38
CA ARG A 69 3.82 -1.24 -13.74
C ARG A 69 5.03 -1.19 -14.69
N LEU A 70 5.79 -0.10 -14.66
CA LEU A 70 6.98 0.09 -15.50
C LEU A 70 8.09 -0.91 -15.15
N ILE A 71 8.28 -1.20 -13.85
CA ILE A 71 9.24 -2.19 -13.37
C ILE A 71 8.78 -3.60 -13.74
N GLY A 72 7.47 -3.91 -13.65
CA GLY A 72 6.91 -5.19 -14.07
C GLY A 72 7.12 -5.49 -15.56
N GLU A 73 7.09 -4.47 -16.42
CA GLU A 73 7.47 -4.60 -17.84
C GLU A 73 8.97 -4.84 -18.02
N ARG A 74 9.83 -4.17 -17.24
CA ARG A 74 11.29 -4.35 -17.29
C ARG A 74 11.77 -5.68 -16.71
N GLN A 75 11.05 -6.26 -15.74
CA GLN A 75 11.48 -7.48 -15.05
C GLN A 75 11.43 -8.75 -15.90
N ARG A 76 10.65 -8.77 -16.98
CA ARG A 76 10.65 -9.90 -17.93
C ARG A 76 12.02 -10.10 -18.60
N ASN A 77 12.78 -9.02 -18.80
CA ASN A 77 14.08 -9.06 -19.46
C ASN A 77 15.23 -9.57 -18.58
N TYR A 78 15.16 -9.45 -17.25
CA TYR A 78 16.28 -9.88 -16.40
C TYR A 78 16.42 -11.42 -16.36
N TRP A 79 15.31 -12.15 -16.51
CA TRP A 79 15.32 -13.60 -16.61
C TRP A 79 15.85 -14.10 -17.97
N GLU A 80 15.55 -13.39 -19.07
CA GLU A 80 16.11 -13.70 -20.39
C GLU A 80 17.59 -13.35 -20.50
N LEU A 81 18.03 -12.22 -19.94
CA LEU A 81 19.46 -11.84 -19.90
C LEU A 81 20.31 -12.87 -19.13
N HIS A 82 19.83 -13.35 -17.97
CA HIS A 82 20.52 -14.42 -17.25
C HIS A 82 20.52 -15.74 -18.03
N ARG A 83 19.43 -16.06 -18.74
CA ARG A 83 19.34 -17.31 -19.51
C ARG A 83 20.23 -17.29 -20.75
N LEU A 84 20.35 -16.15 -21.42
CA LEU A 84 21.23 -15.94 -22.57
C LEU A 84 22.69 -15.88 -22.15
N SER A 85 23.03 -15.14 -21.08
CA SER A 85 24.39 -15.09 -20.53
C SER A 85 24.85 -16.47 -20.07
N ARG A 86 24.03 -17.23 -19.34
CA ARG A 86 24.38 -18.59 -18.92
C ARG A 86 24.49 -19.57 -20.10
N ARG A 87 23.71 -19.38 -21.16
CA ARG A 87 23.87 -20.18 -22.40
C ARG A 87 25.11 -19.78 -23.19
N LEU A 88 25.46 -18.49 -23.23
CA LEU A 88 26.69 -17.98 -23.84
C LEU A 88 27.91 -18.48 -23.07
N GLU A 89 27.88 -18.43 -21.74
CA GLU A 89 28.93 -18.95 -20.88
C GLU A 89 29.11 -20.46 -21.07
N LEU A 90 28.03 -21.25 -21.06
CA LEU A 90 28.11 -22.69 -21.34
C LEU A 90 28.52 -23.00 -22.78
N ALA A 91 28.13 -22.18 -23.76
CA ALA A 91 28.55 -22.35 -25.15
C ALA A 91 30.00 -21.93 -25.37
N LEU A 92 30.51 -20.93 -24.64
CA LEU A 92 31.92 -20.53 -24.61
C LEU A 92 32.77 -21.58 -23.90
N GLU A 93 32.29 -22.14 -22.79
CA GLU A 93 32.93 -23.23 -22.07
C GLU A 93 32.99 -24.51 -22.93
N ALA A 94 31.88 -24.87 -23.60
CA ALA A 94 31.84 -25.97 -24.58
C ALA A 94 32.60 -25.68 -25.88
N SER A 95 32.74 -24.40 -26.25
CA SER A 95 33.56 -23.90 -27.36
C SER A 95 34.99 -23.60 -26.91
N THR A 96 35.48 -24.26 -25.87
CA THR A 96 36.91 -24.59 -25.70
C THR A 96 37.35 -25.53 -26.84
N ILE A 97 37.09 -25.11 -28.08
CA ILE A 97 37.90 -25.40 -29.24
C ILE A 97 39.16 -24.59 -28.97
N GLY A 98 40.24 -25.30 -28.67
CA GLY A 98 41.55 -24.70 -28.43
C GLY A 98 41.85 -23.70 -29.54
N VAL A 99 42.11 -22.45 -29.14
CA VAL A 99 42.80 -21.49 -29.99
C VAL A 99 44.21 -22.06 -30.19
N TRP A 100 44.36 -22.93 -31.20
CA TRP A 100 45.65 -23.18 -31.81
C TRP A 100 45.89 -22.01 -32.75
N GLU A 101 46.50 -20.95 -32.23
CA GLU A 101 47.03 -19.88 -33.07
C GLU A 101 48.33 -20.41 -33.68
N HIS A 102 48.25 -20.92 -34.91
CA HIS A 102 49.44 -21.31 -35.68
C HIS A 102 49.95 -20.07 -36.41
N ASP A 103 50.81 -19.30 -35.76
CA ASP A 103 51.65 -18.31 -36.43
C ASP A 103 52.65 -19.07 -37.32
N LEU A 104 52.60 -18.83 -38.64
CA LEU A 104 53.44 -19.50 -39.64
C LEU A 104 54.68 -18.66 -40.02
N GLU A 105 54.88 -17.49 -39.40
CA GLU A 105 56.06 -16.65 -39.66
C GLU A 105 57.08 -16.74 -38.52
N THR A 106 56.61 -16.99 -37.29
CA THR A 106 57.45 -17.05 -36.10
C THR A 106 57.47 -18.47 -35.56
N ASN A 107 58.50 -19.24 -35.92
CA ASN A 107 58.77 -20.59 -35.41
C ASN A 107 59.08 -20.55 -33.89
N ASP A 108 58.09 -20.23 -33.06
CA ASP A 108 58.20 -20.22 -31.61
C ASP A 108 56.98 -20.86 -30.95
N LEU A 109 57.26 -21.87 -30.13
CA LEU A 109 56.30 -22.82 -29.59
C LEU A 109 56.12 -22.46 -28.11
N THR A 110 55.08 -21.70 -27.78
CA THR A 110 54.73 -21.40 -26.39
C THR A 110 53.59 -22.30 -25.94
N TRP A 111 53.93 -23.28 -25.11
CA TRP A 111 53.00 -24.14 -24.37
C TRP A 111 52.68 -23.45 -23.04
N ASP A 112 51.39 -23.26 -22.72
CA ASP A 112 50.99 -22.78 -21.39
C ASP A 112 50.62 -23.98 -20.49
N ASP A 113 51.31 -24.04 -19.36
CA ASP A 113 51.34 -25.12 -18.37
C ASP A 113 50.11 -25.08 -17.46
N ARG A 114 48.95 -25.51 -17.96
CA ARG A 114 47.80 -25.84 -17.09
C ARG A 114 47.08 -27.13 -17.48
N VAL A 115 47.86 -28.21 -17.59
CA VAL A 115 47.36 -29.58 -17.37
C VAL A 115 48.18 -30.21 -16.25
N ASN A 116 47.75 -29.97 -15.02
CA ASN A 116 47.96 -30.90 -13.92
C ASN A 116 46.79 -30.79 -12.96
N GLU A 117 45.63 -31.32 -13.38
CA GLU A 117 44.92 -32.41 -12.71
C GLU A 117 43.82 -32.96 -13.62
#